data_AF-A0A956D188-F1
#
_entry.id   AF-A0A956D188-F1
#
_cell.length_a   1.000
_cell.length_b   1.000
_cell.length_c   1.000
_cell.angle_alpha   90.00
_cell.angle_beta   90.00
_cell.angle_gamma   90.00
#
_symmetry.space_group_name_H-M   'P 1'
#
loop_
_entity.id
_entity.type
_entity.pdbx_description
1 polymer ?
#
loop_
_entity_poly.entity_id
_entity_poly.type
_entity_poly.pdbx_seq_one_letter_code
_entity_poly.pdbx_strand_id
1 'polypeptide(L)'
;DARWATRGAGLQDDDDAPGWDGDDQIVFTPQTIDEAATSSNIFLLQGVAMVRAYGRFYAGGDITDDAMDAAAPYYFARSLGPAIDRARIGAYGGSWGGFMVVYGAALAPDETVPRTAVALAPPSDFADMWRWAATDLPALYPDPDEATRFFSPYLRRIEAAAGGPPATGDYTPFSWRAVCDGLRGPLLVPHDEWDVLVTVRQTEGLIAACPDRVTPLYWHRQAPTDYATVGMSHGPFDGAEGFSMTLSLPLTHLLLELIEGRDVVTVIDDAPLAGFLQTLRDEQLAGGDPVEALPRLRELADPRVLALASDGTTRSGAEVLATGWNSVYGTAFDADGIRAALVAGLPSP
;
A
#
# COMPACT_ATOMS: atom_id res chain seq x y z
N ASP A 1 12.59 -13.19 19.61
CA ASP A 1 13.01 -13.99 18.46
C ASP A 1 14.53 -14.22 18.45
N ALA A 2 15.02 -15.11 19.32
CA ALA A 2 16.44 -15.46 19.35
C ALA A 2 16.79 -16.51 18.27
N ARG A 3 15.82 -17.34 17.88
CA ARG A 3 16.02 -18.41 16.89
C ARG A 3 16.24 -17.85 15.49
N TRP A 4 15.40 -16.94 15.00
CA TRP A 4 15.60 -16.38 13.66
C TRP A 4 16.88 -15.54 13.58
N ALA A 5 17.22 -14.81 14.65
CA ALA A 5 18.51 -14.13 14.78
C ALA A 5 19.71 -15.08 14.66
N THR A 6 19.60 -16.34 15.13
CA THR A 6 20.67 -17.35 14.95
C THR A 6 20.73 -17.97 13.56
N ARG A 7 19.63 -17.99 12.81
CA ARG A 7 19.57 -18.55 11.45
C ARG A 7 20.24 -17.65 10.41
N GLY A 8 20.29 -16.35 10.67
CA GLY A 8 20.87 -15.36 9.77
C GLY A 8 19.95 -15.02 8.59
N ALA A 9 20.35 -14.01 7.82
CA ALA A 9 19.58 -13.51 6.69
C ALA A 9 19.47 -14.56 5.56
N GLY A 10 18.35 -14.53 4.84
CA GLY A 10 18.15 -15.32 3.62
C GLY A 10 16.88 -16.16 3.65
N LEU A 11 16.85 -17.13 2.75
CA LEU A 11 15.76 -18.10 2.62
C LEU A 11 15.87 -19.14 3.73
N GLN A 12 14.77 -19.38 4.42
CA GLN A 12 14.68 -20.28 5.57
C GLN A 12 13.39 -21.10 5.48
N ASP A 13 13.37 -22.27 6.08
CA ASP A 13 12.14 -23.06 6.24
C ASP A 13 11.14 -22.32 7.12
N ASP A 14 9.86 -22.29 6.73
CA ASP A 14 8.77 -21.71 7.53
C ASP A 14 8.30 -22.67 8.65
N ASP A 15 9.24 -23.17 9.46
CA ASP A 15 8.97 -24.20 10.47
C ASP A 15 8.10 -23.74 11.65
N ASP A 16 7.75 -22.46 11.68
CA ASP A 16 6.76 -21.88 12.59
C ASP A 16 5.35 -21.79 11.99
N ALA A 17 5.19 -22.01 10.69
CA ALA A 17 3.89 -21.91 10.05
C ALA A 17 2.89 -22.90 10.68
N PRO A 18 1.63 -22.45 10.91
CA PRO A 18 0.57 -23.36 11.30
C PRO A 18 0.45 -24.55 10.33
N GLY A 19 0.69 -25.76 10.83
CA GLY A 19 0.58 -26.96 10.01
C GLY A 19 1.67 -27.10 8.93
N TRP A 20 2.88 -26.54 9.16
CA TRP A 20 4.04 -26.71 8.28
C TRP A 20 4.29 -28.20 7.93
N ASP A 21 4.53 -28.48 6.65
CA ASP A 21 4.71 -29.83 6.10
C ASP A 21 6.11 -30.13 5.54
N GLY A 22 7.01 -29.15 5.60
CA GLY A 22 8.39 -29.28 5.13
C GLY A 22 8.74 -28.48 3.88
N ASP A 23 7.75 -27.93 3.17
CA ASP A 23 7.98 -27.34 1.84
C ASP A 23 7.93 -25.80 1.81
N ASP A 24 7.35 -25.16 2.83
CA ASP A 24 7.24 -23.70 2.88
C ASP A 24 8.56 -23.02 3.24
N GLN A 25 8.81 -21.89 2.58
CA GLN A 25 9.98 -21.06 2.81
C GLN A 25 9.60 -19.61 3.10
N ILE A 26 10.44 -18.95 3.87
CA ILE A 26 10.34 -17.52 4.20
C ILE A 26 11.67 -16.84 3.92
N VAL A 27 11.61 -15.53 3.69
CA VAL A 27 12.81 -14.70 3.60
C VAL A 27 12.93 -13.91 4.90
N PHE A 28 13.99 -14.19 5.65
CA PHE A 28 14.33 -13.44 6.86
C PHE A 28 15.42 -12.42 6.56
N THR A 29 15.20 -11.16 6.93
CA THR A 29 16.22 -10.11 6.88
C THR A 29 16.33 -9.47 8.26
N PRO A 30 17.47 -9.60 8.96
CA PRO A 30 17.66 -8.91 10.22
C PRO A 30 17.66 -7.40 9.98
N GLN A 31 16.91 -6.67 10.80
CA GLN A 31 16.88 -5.22 10.79
C GLN A 31 17.37 -4.68 12.12
N THR A 32 18.43 -3.88 12.08
CA THR A 32 18.92 -3.12 13.23
C THR A 32 18.02 -1.93 13.55
N ILE A 33 18.13 -1.41 14.76
CA ILE A 33 17.41 -0.18 15.17
C ILE A 33 17.81 0.99 14.27
N ASP A 34 19.09 1.09 13.89
CA ASP A 34 19.61 2.16 13.05
C ASP A 34 19.03 2.09 11.63
N GLU A 35 18.89 0.89 11.05
CA GLU A 35 18.23 0.69 9.76
C GLU A 35 16.73 1.01 9.83
N ALA A 36 16.07 0.61 10.91
CA ALA A 36 14.66 0.95 11.14
C ALA A 36 14.44 2.46 11.28
N ALA A 37 15.33 3.16 12.00
CA ALA A 37 15.31 4.61 12.12
C ALA A 37 15.61 5.29 10.77
N THR A 38 16.64 4.83 10.06
CA THR A 38 17.06 5.39 8.76
C THR A 38 15.96 5.28 7.71
N SER A 39 15.31 4.12 7.62
CA SER A 39 14.18 3.92 6.71
C SER A 39 12.91 4.68 7.13
N SER A 40 12.92 5.34 8.28
CA SER A 40 11.84 6.21 8.77
C SER A 40 12.19 7.71 8.66
N ASN A 41 13.37 8.06 8.13
CA ASN A 41 13.90 9.42 8.15
C ASN A 41 12.98 10.45 7.49
N ILE A 42 12.28 10.09 6.41
CA ILE A 42 11.39 11.03 5.73
C ILE A 42 10.27 11.54 6.65
N PHE A 43 9.79 10.71 7.58
CA PHE A 43 8.81 11.10 8.59
C PHE A 43 9.47 11.87 9.74
N LEU A 44 10.61 11.37 10.24
CA LEU A 44 11.31 11.95 11.39
C LEU A 44 11.82 13.38 11.11
N LEU A 45 12.37 13.63 9.92
CA LEU A 45 12.81 14.97 9.47
C LEU A 45 11.65 15.97 9.44
N GLN A 46 10.43 15.45 9.29
CA GLN A 46 9.23 16.23 9.28
C GLN A 46 8.53 16.22 10.63
N GLY A 47 9.19 15.82 11.73
CA GLY A 47 8.59 15.86 13.07
C GLY A 47 7.39 14.92 13.25
N VAL A 48 7.28 13.88 12.43
CA VAL A 48 6.29 12.80 12.59
C VAL A 48 6.96 11.66 13.35
N ALA A 49 6.43 11.34 14.53
CA ALA A 49 6.87 10.18 15.29
C ALA A 49 6.43 8.89 14.59
N MET A 50 7.31 7.89 14.56
CA MET A 50 7.06 6.63 13.88
C MET A 50 6.94 5.47 14.86
N VAL A 51 5.90 4.67 14.70
CA VAL A 51 5.72 3.39 15.37
C VAL A 51 5.75 2.31 14.30
N ARG A 52 6.69 1.38 14.38
CA ARG A 52 6.72 0.20 13.51
C ARG A 52 5.99 -0.95 14.18
N ALA A 53 4.94 -1.44 13.54
CA ALA A 53 4.29 -2.69 13.91
C ALA A 53 5.07 -3.85 13.30
N TYR A 54 5.47 -4.82 14.12
CA TYR A 54 6.05 -6.07 13.65
C TYR A 54 4.99 -7.16 13.85
N GLY A 55 4.41 -7.63 12.75
CA GLY A 55 3.45 -8.74 12.77
C GLY A 55 4.13 -10.05 13.13
N ARG A 56 3.36 -10.98 13.69
CA ARG A 56 3.82 -12.31 14.09
C ARG A 56 3.70 -13.35 12.98
N PHE A 57 3.33 -12.97 11.75
CA PHE A 57 3.31 -13.84 10.56
C PHE A 57 4.44 -14.88 10.54
N TYR A 58 5.71 -14.43 10.43
CA TYR A 58 6.88 -15.32 10.36
C TYR A 58 7.31 -15.92 11.70
N ALA A 59 6.61 -15.59 12.79
CA ALA A 59 6.79 -16.16 14.12
C ALA A 59 5.64 -17.12 14.49
N GLY A 60 4.93 -17.64 13.48
CA GLY A 60 3.85 -18.63 13.60
C GLY A 60 2.47 -18.06 13.90
N GLY A 61 2.30 -16.74 13.80
CA GLY A 61 1.00 -16.09 13.90
C GLY A 61 0.12 -16.37 12.68
N ASP A 62 -1.20 -16.36 12.91
CA ASP A 62 -2.21 -16.38 11.86
C ASP A 62 -2.69 -14.95 11.50
N ILE A 63 -3.66 -14.82 10.60
CA ILE A 63 -4.19 -13.50 10.21
C ILE A 63 -4.96 -12.79 11.34
N THR A 64 -5.45 -13.51 12.36
CA THR A 64 -6.04 -12.89 13.55
C THR A 64 -4.95 -12.23 14.40
N ASP A 65 -3.84 -12.93 14.60
CA ASP A 65 -2.68 -12.42 15.32
C ASP A 65 -2.12 -11.16 14.67
N ASP A 66 -1.94 -11.17 13.35
CA ASP A 66 -1.42 -10.01 12.62
C ASP A 66 -2.39 -8.82 12.63
N ALA A 67 -3.71 -9.06 12.56
CA ALA A 67 -4.70 -8.00 12.69
C ALA A 67 -4.62 -7.33 14.08
N MET A 68 -4.42 -8.12 15.14
CA MET A 68 -4.24 -7.61 16.51
C MET A 68 -2.91 -6.88 16.67
N ASP A 69 -1.83 -7.39 16.07
CA ASP A 69 -0.52 -6.73 16.07
C ASP A 69 -0.56 -5.39 15.32
N ALA A 70 -1.33 -5.32 14.24
CA ALA A 70 -1.56 -4.10 13.49
C ALA A 70 -2.42 -3.08 14.25
N ALA A 71 -3.27 -3.52 15.16
CA ALA A 71 -4.03 -2.65 16.05
C ALA A 71 -3.18 -2.09 17.20
N ALA A 72 -2.14 -2.82 17.64
CA ALA A 72 -1.33 -2.48 18.80
C ALA A 72 -0.71 -1.07 18.79
N PRO A 73 -0.20 -0.52 17.66
CA PRO A 73 0.27 0.86 17.58
C PRO A 73 -0.76 1.91 18.02
N TYR A 74 -2.05 1.71 17.72
CA TYR A 74 -3.10 2.65 18.10
C TYR A 74 -3.38 2.61 19.61
N TYR A 75 -3.31 1.42 20.22
CA TYR A 75 -3.39 1.26 21.67
C TYR A 75 -2.15 1.84 22.37
N PHE A 76 -0.96 1.66 21.77
CA PHE A 76 0.27 2.27 22.24
C PHE A 76 0.18 3.80 22.20
N ALA A 77 -0.24 4.38 21.08
CA ALA A 77 -0.47 5.82 20.95
C ALA A 77 -1.47 6.34 22.00
N ARG A 78 -2.55 5.58 22.28
CA ARG A 78 -3.49 5.92 23.34
C ARG A 78 -2.82 5.97 24.71
N SER A 79 -1.92 5.04 25.00
CA SER A 79 -1.19 4.95 26.28
C SER A 79 -0.18 6.09 26.50
N LEU A 80 0.30 6.72 25.43
CA LEU A 80 1.23 7.86 25.51
C LEU A 80 0.54 9.17 25.97
N GLY A 81 -0.79 9.20 26.02
CA GLY A 81 -1.55 10.35 26.51
C GLY A 81 -1.24 11.63 25.73
N PRO A 82 -0.81 12.73 26.40
CA PRO A 82 -0.54 14.00 25.73
C PRO A 82 0.82 14.04 24.99
N ALA A 83 1.65 12.99 25.08
CA ALA A 83 2.95 12.96 24.41
C ALA A 83 2.84 12.75 22.89
N ILE A 84 1.67 12.32 22.40
CA ILE A 84 1.37 12.20 20.98
C ILE A 84 0.08 12.94 20.65
N ASP A 85 0.05 13.59 19.49
CA ASP A 85 -1.17 14.20 18.98
C ASP A 85 -2.07 13.13 18.35
N ARG A 86 -3.06 12.68 19.12
CA ARG A 86 -3.97 11.61 18.72
C ARG A 86 -4.93 11.99 17.59
N ALA A 87 -5.09 13.28 17.30
CA ALA A 87 -5.88 13.75 16.15
C ALA A 87 -5.11 13.68 14.82
N ARG A 88 -3.79 13.42 14.88
CA ARG A 88 -2.90 13.34 13.71
C ARG A 88 -2.11 12.04 13.73
N ILE A 89 -2.84 10.94 13.79
CA ILE A 89 -2.33 9.59 13.58
C ILE A 89 -2.61 9.18 12.14
N GLY A 90 -1.63 8.56 11.50
CA GLY A 90 -1.83 7.94 10.20
C GLY A 90 -1.13 6.59 10.12
N ALA A 91 -1.47 5.82 9.09
CA ALA A 91 -0.94 4.50 8.87
C ALA A 91 -0.54 4.30 7.40
N TYR A 92 0.51 3.52 7.17
CA TYR A 92 1.08 3.27 5.86
C TYR A 92 1.63 1.85 5.78
N GLY A 93 1.34 1.15 4.70
CA GLY A 93 1.83 -0.20 4.45
C GLY A 93 1.37 -0.73 3.10
N GLY A 94 2.17 -1.57 2.47
CA GLY A 94 1.84 -2.22 1.21
C GLY A 94 1.73 -3.73 1.34
N SER A 95 1.03 -4.38 0.42
CA SER A 95 0.87 -5.84 0.38
C SER A 95 0.30 -6.37 1.71
N TRP A 96 0.95 -7.35 2.33
CA TRP A 96 0.62 -7.82 3.68
C TRP A 96 0.63 -6.70 4.74
N GLY A 97 1.55 -5.72 4.62
CA GLY A 97 1.52 -4.51 5.44
C GLY A 97 0.31 -3.62 5.16
N GLY A 98 -0.23 -3.65 3.94
CA GLY A 98 -1.50 -3.01 3.58
C GLY A 98 -2.69 -3.69 4.26
N PHE A 99 -2.72 -5.03 4.31
CA PHE A 99 -3.65 -5.79 5.14
C PHE A 99 -3.60 -5.31 6.60
N MET A 100 -2.39 -5.21 7.17
CA MET A 100 -2.21 -4.71 8.54
C MET A 100 -2.75 -3.28 8.69
N VAL A 101 -2.54 -2.38 7.74
CA VAL A 101 -3.13 -1.04 7.79
C VAL A 101 -4.65 -1.10 7.84
N VAL A 102 -5.28 -1.87 6.95
CA VAL A 102 -6.74 -1.99 6.84
C VAL A 102 -7.36 -2.52 8.13
N TYR A 103 -6.87 -3.65 8.61
CA TYR A 103 -7.42 -4.31 9.81
C TYR A 103 -7.04 -3.58 11.10
N GLY A 104 -5.82 -3.04 11.19
CA GLY A 104 -5.39 -2.22 12.31
C GLY A 104 -6.25 -0.96 12.44
N ALA A 105 -6.54 -0.27 11.34
CA ALA A 105 -7.41 0.90 11.34
C ALA A 105 -8.87 0.56 11.70
N ALA A 106 -9.37 -0.61 11.28
CA ALA A 106 -10.70 -1.09 11.65
C ALA A 106 -10.83 -1.47 13.15
N LEU A 107 -9.71 -1.86 13.77
CA LEU A 107 -9.62 -2.23 15.19
C LEU A 107 -9.11 -1.09 16.10
N ALA A 108 -8.82 0.07 15.53
CA ALA A 108 -8.34 1.23 16.29
C ALA A 108 -9.41 1.67 17.33
N PRO A 109 -9.01 1.97 18.58
CA PRO A 109 -9.94 2.50 19.56
C PRO A 109 -10.34 3.94 19.20
N ASP A 110 -11.51 4.37 19.68
CA ASP A 110 -12.11 5.67 19.33
C ASP A 110 -11.18 6.87 19.52
N GLU A 111 -10.29 6.81 20.52
CA GLU A 111 -9.39 7.93 20.82
C GLU A 111 -8.18 8.03 19.91
N THR A 112 -7.92 7.03 19.06
CA THR A 112 -6.78 6.98 18.14
C THR A 112 -7.15 6.51 16.74
N VAL A 113 -8.39 6.79 16.31
CA VAL A 113 -8.81 6.61 14.92
C VAL A 113 -7.83 7.36 14.00
N PRO A 114 -7.27 6.70 12.97
CA PRO A 114 -6.36 7.37 12.05
C PRO A 114 -7.09 8.48 11.30
N ARG A 115 -6.44 9.64 11.19
CA ARG A 115 -6.91 10.76 10.36
C ARG A 115 -6.94 10.38 8.89
N THR A 116 -5.95 9.63 8.45
CA THR A 116 -5.93 8.94 7.15
C THR A 116 -5.07 7.69 7.26
N ALA A 117 -5.39 6.69 6.46
CA ALA A 117 -4.59 5.49 6.29
C ALA A 117 -4.29 5.27 4.80
N VAL A 118 -3.13 4.71 4.50
CA VAL A 118 -2.77 4.30 3.15
C VAL A 118 -2.40 2.82 3.16
N ALA A 119 -3.14 2.04 2.39
CA ALA A 119 -2.89 0.62 2.21
C ALA A 119 -2.66 0.33 0.72
N LEU A 120 -1.42 0.04 0.33
CA LEU A 120 -1.08 -0.28 -1.06
C LEU A 120 -1.36 -1.75 -1.34
N ALA A 121 -2.09 -2.04 -2.40
CA ALA A 121 -2.48 -3.41 -2.81
C ALA A 121 -2.83 -4.35 -1.62
N PRO A 122 -3.79 -3.98 -0.75
CA PRO A 122 -4.03 -4.73 0.48
C PRO A 122 -4.93 -5.95 0.23
N PRO A 123 -4.56 -7.15 0.74
CA PRO A 123 -5.54 -8.18 1.02
C PRO A 123 -6.58 -7.63 2.01
N SER A 124 -7.86 -7.78 1.69
CA SER A 124 -8.97 -7.22 2.45
C SER A 124 -10.16 -8.17 2.60
N ASP A 125 -10.29 -9.18 1.72
CA ASP A 125 -11.16 -10.34 1.89
C ASP A 125 -10.36 -11.64 1.72
N PHE A 126 -10.26 -12.41 2.79
CA PHE A 126 -9.40 -13.57 2.82
C PHE A 126 -10.02 -14.84 2.21
N ALA A 127 -11.35 -14.92 2.03
CA ALA A 127 -11.95 -15.99 1.26
C ALA A 127 -11.68 -15.79 -0.24
N ASP A 128 -11.77 -14.53 -0.67
CA ASP A 128 -11.45 -14.12 -2.02
C ASP A 128 -9.96 -14.28 -2.35
N MET A 129 -9.07 -13.86 -1.44
CA MET A 129 -7.62 -14.04 -1.54
C MET A 129 -7.23 -15.52 -1.59
N TRP A 130 -7.85 -16.34 -0.73
CA TRP A 130 -7.64 -17.79 -0.76
C TRP A 130 -8.00 -18.39 -2.11
N ARG A 131 -9.17 -18.04 -2.67
CA ARG A 131 -9.58 -18.53 -3.99
C ARG A 131 -8.62 -18.09 -5.10
N TRP A 132 -8.15 -16.85 -5.05
CA TRP A 132 -7.16 -16.35 -6.02
C TRP A 132 -5.89 -17.21 -5.96
N ALA A 133 -5.29 -17.32 -4.79
CA ALA A 133 -4.01 -17.99 -4.59
C ALA A 133 -4.09 -19.52 -4.79
N ALA A 134 -5.16 -20.16 -4.33
CA ALA A 134 -5.29 -21.62 -4.35
C ALA A 134 -5.94 -22.18 -5.63
N THR A 135 -6.61 -21.36 -6.44
CA THR A 135 -7.38 -21.83 -7.59
C THR A 135 -7.14 -21.00 -8.85
N ASP A 136 -7.39 -19.70 -8.80
CA ASP A 136 -7.42 -18.87 -10.00
C ASP A 136 -6.00 -18.67 -10.55
N LEU A 137 -5.04 -18.25 -9.72
CA LEU A 137 -3.69 -17.95 -10.15
C LEU A 137 -2.93 -19.19 -10.68
N PRO A 138 -2.93 -20.36 -10.01
CA PRO A 138 -2.30 -21.55 -10.58
C PRO A 138 -2.88 -21.97 -11.94
N ALA A 139 -4.14 -21.61 -12.25
CA ALA A 139 -4.73 -21.89 -13.56
C ALA A 139 -4.31 -20.87 -14.65
N LEU A 140 -3.86 -19.68 -14.26
CA LEU A 140 -3.55 -18.55 -15.15
C LEU A 140 -2.04 -18.33 -15.31
N TYR A 141 -1.25 -18.64 -14.29
CA TYR A 141 0.16 -18.32 -14.20
C TYR A 141 1.01 -19.35 -14.96
N PRO A 142 2.07 -18.95 -15.69
CA PRO A 142 2.86 -19.87 -16.52
C PRO A 142 3.55 -21.01 -15.75
N ASP A 143 3.92 -20.79 -14.48
CA ASP A 143 4.49 -21.80 -13.59
C ASP A 143 3.58 -22.03 -12.37
N PRO A 144 2.57 -22.91 -12.47
CA PRO A 144 1.62 -23.16 -11.38
C PRO A 144 2.29 -23.64 -10.09
N ASP A 145 3.43 -24.32 -10.18
CA ASP A 145 4.16 -24.81 -9.02
C ASP A 145 4.86 -23.64 -8.29
N GLU A 146 5.38 -22.65 -9.04
CA GLU A 146 5.89 -21.40 -8.46
C GLU A 146 4.79 -20.65 -7.71
N ALA A 147 3.63 -20.44 -8.33
CA ALA A 147 2.51 -19.76 -7.69
C ALA A 147 2.05 -20.47 -6.41
N THR A 148 1.94 -21.80 -6.46
CA THR A 148 1.54 -22.63 -5.31
C THR A 148 2.56 -22.52 -4.18
N ARG A 149 3.87 -22.66 -4.48
CA ARG A 149 4.94 -22.53 -3.48
C ARG A 149 4.97 -21.14 -2.84
N PHE A 150 4.79 -20.08 -3.63
CA PHE A 150 4.77 -18.72 -3.13
C PHE A 150 3.64 -18.49 -2.12
N PHE A 151 2.42 -18.96 -2.44
CA PHE A 151 1.25 -18.70 -1.61
C PHE A 151 1.04 -19.65 -0.45
N SER A 152 1.65 -20.83 -0.47
CA SER A 152 1.51 -21.83 0.58
C SER A 152 1.65 -21.27 2.02
N PRO A 153 2.70 -20.49 2.38
CA PRO A 153 2.81 -19.92 3.73
C PRO A 153 1.68 -18.94 4.09
N TYR A 154 1.11 -18.22 3.11
CA TYR A 154 -0.03 -17.32 3.32
C TYR A 154 -1.33 -18.11 3.52
N LEU A 155 -1.58 -19.11 2.66
CA LEU A 155 -2.78 -19.94 2.72
C LEU A 155 -2.91 -20.66 4.06
N ARG A 156 -1.80 -21.21 4.60
CA ARG A 156 -1.81 -21.86 5.91
C ARG A 156 -2.26 -20.94 7.04
N ARG A 157 -1.79 -19.69 7.05
CA ARG A 157 -2.14 -18.71 8.09
C ARG A 157 -3.56 -18.19 7.95
N ILE A 158 -4.02 -18.04 6.71
CA ILE A 158 -5.42 -17.71 6.41
C ILE A 158 -6.32 -18.84 6.92
N GLU A 159 -6.02 -20.08 6.57
CA GLU A 159 -6.80 -21.25 7.00
C GLU A 159 -6.72 -21.48 8.51
N ALA A 160 -5.58 -21.25 9.15
CA ALA A 160 -5.43 -21.39 10.60
C ALA A 160 -6.39 -20.49 11.38
N ALA A 161 -6.51 -19.22 10.96
CA ALA A 161 -7.45 -18.29 11.57
C ALA A 161 -8.92 -18.61 11.24
N ALA A 162 -9.19 -19.00 9.98
CA ALA A 162 -10.54 -19.31 9.52
C ALA A 162 -11.05 -20.69 9.99
N GLY A 163 -10.17 -21.58 10.47
CA GLY A 163 -10.51 -22.95 10.82
C GLY A 163 -10.58 -23.92 9.62
N GLY A 164 -9.86 -23.63 8.55
CA GLY A 164 -9.76 -24.42 7.31
C GLY A 164 -10.09 -23.62 6.05
N PRO A 165 -10.10 -24.27 4.87
CA PRO A 165 -10.41 -23.62 3.60
C PRO A 165 -11.87 -23.12 3.54
N PRO A 166 -12.25 -22.25 2.57
CA PRO A 166 -13.58 -21.61 2.53
C PRO A 166 -14.79 -22.56 2.55
N ALA A 167 -14.63 -23.83 2.16
CA ALA A 167 -15.68 -24.83 2.24
C ALA A 167 -16.01 -25.29 3.68
N THR A 168 -15.09 -25.10 4.63
CA THR A 168 -15.19 -25.61 6.01
C THR A 168 -14.89 -24.57 7.09
N GLY A 169 -14.13 -23.52 6.78
CA GLY A 169 -13.77 -22.44 7.69
C GLY A 169 -14.79 -21.29 7.74
N ASP A 170 -14.68 -20.44 8.76
CA ASP A 170 -15.43 -19.19 8.91
C ASP A 170 -14.57 -17.98 8.52
N TYR A 171 -14.85 -17.45 7.33
CA TYR A 171 -14.20 -16.26 6.80
C TYR A 171 -14.99 -14.97 7.06
N THR A 172 -16.14 -15.06 7.74
CA THR A 172 -17.01 -13.90 8.00
C THR A 172 -16.26 -12.73 8.65
N PRO A 173 -15.41 -12.93 9.68
CA PRO A 173 -14.65 -11.83 10.31
C PRO A 173 -13.61 -11.17 9.40
N PHE A 174 -13.28 -11.82 8.28
CA PHE A 174 -12.19 -11.48 7.39
C PHE A 174 -12.70 -11.07 6.00
N SER A 175 -13.96 -10.67 5.92
CA SER A 175 -14.63 -10.25 4.68
C SER A 175 -14.56 -8.74 4.48
N TRP A 176 -14.73 -8.27 3.24
CA TRP A 176 -14.84 -6.82 2.96
C TRP A 176 -15.87 -6.13 3.83
N ARG A 177 -17.01 -6.81 4.12
CA ARG A 177 -18.07 -6.26 4.97
C ARG A 177 -17.64 -6.13 6.42
N ALA A 178 -16.99 -7.15 6.99
CA ALA A 178 -16.51 -7.10 8.37
C ALA A 178 -15.46 -6.00 8.57
N VAL A 179 -14.53 -5.88 7.62
CA VAL A 179 -13.58 -4.76 7.56
C VAL A 179 -14.33 -3.43 7.52
N CYS A 180 -15.36 -3.33 6.68
CA CYS A 180 -16.12 -2.10 6.52
C CYS A 180 -16.84 -1.63 7.77
N ASP A 181 -17.49 -2.57 8.46
CA ASP A 181 -18.22 -2.30 9.69
C ASP A 181 -17.27 -1.77 10.78
N GLY A 182 -15.99 -2.17 10.75
CA GLY A 182 -14.95 -1.70 11.66
C GLY A 182 -14.23 -0.42 11.25
N LEU A 183 -14.03 -0.15 9.95
CA LEU A 183 -13.20 0.96 9.46
C LEU A 183 -13.79 2.33 9.85
N ARG A 184 -13.05 3.12 10.66
CA ARG A 184 -13.55 4.41 11.21
C ARG A 184 -12.99 5.68 10.55
N GLY A 185 -11.93 5.56 9.74
CA GLY A 185 -11.26 6.70 9.08
C GLY A 185 -11.17 6.56 7.56
N PRO A 186 -10.77 7.63 6.85
CA PRO A 186 -10.46 7.59 5.42
C PRO A 186 -9.31 6.62 5.13
N LEU A 187 -9.43 5.90 4.02
CA LEU A 187 -8.44 4.97 3.52
C LEU A 187 -8.15 5.27 2.04
N LEU A 188 -6.91 5.57 1.72
CA LEU A 188 -6.40 5.61 0.34
C LEU A 188 -5.85 4.23 -0.04
N VAL A 189 -6.27 3.71 -1.20
CA VAL A 189 -5.85 2.39 -1.69
C VAL A 189 -5.23 2.49 -3.08
N PRO A 190 -3.91 2.68 -3.17
CA PRO A 190 -3.14 2.57 -4.41
C PRO A 190 -3.09 1.10 -4.89
N HIS A 191 -3.40 0.82 -6.15
CA HIS A 191 -3.36 -0.54 -6.70
C HIS A 191 -3.08 -0.55 -8.22
N ASP A 192 -2.21 -1.45 -8.67
CA ASP A 192 -2.02 -1.76 -10.08
C ASP A 192 -3.05 -2.78 -10.56
N GLU A 193 -3.67 -2.58 -11.73
CA GLU A 193 -4.61 -3.58 -12.28
C GLU A 193 -3.90 -4.87 -12.72
N TRP A 194 -2.58 -4.82 -12.93
CA TRP A 194 -1.75 -5.99 -13.23
C TRP A 194 -1.11 -6.64 -12.00
N ASP A 195 -1.59 -6.34 -10.79
CA ASP A 195 -1.12 -7.00 -9.57
C ASP A 195 -1.45 -8.51 -9.60
N VAL A 196 -0.40 -9.34 -9.62
CA VAL A 196 -0.49 -10.80 -9.64
C VAL A 196 -0.55 -11.38 -8.23
N LEU A 197 0.02 -10.68 -7.25
CA LEU A 197 0.11 -11.15 -5.87
C LEU A 197 -1.20 -10.91 -5.12
N VAL A 198 -1.79 -9.73 -5.26
CA VAL A 198 -3.05 -9.35 -4.65
C VAL A 198 -3.91 -8.77 -5.75
N THR A 199 -4.95 -9.48 -6.19
CA THR A 199 -5.75 -8.99 -7.31
C THR A 199 -6.40 -7.64 -7.01
N VAL A 200 -6.53 -6.78 -8.01
CA VAL A 200 -7.26 -5.50 -7.90
C VAL A 200 -8.70 -5.65 -7.39
N ARG A 201 -9.31 -6.83 -7.58
CA ARG A 201 -10.61 -7.23 -7.00
C ARG A 201 -10.70 -7.01 -5.50
N GLN A 202 -9.59 -7.12 -4.78
CA GLN A 202 -9.51 -6.84 -3.34
C GLN A 202 -9.85 -5.37 -3.04
N THR A 203 -9.29 -4.44 -3.82
CA THR A 203 -9.61 -3.01 -3.70
C THR A 203 -11.03 -2.71 -4.17
N GLU A 204 -11.45 -3.27 -5.31
CA GLU A 204 -12.80 -3.06 -5.84
C GLU A 204 -13.89 -3.53 -4.86
N GLY A 205 -13.71 -4.72 -4.27
CA GLY A 205 -14.63 -5.26 -3.27
C GLY A 205 -14.67 -4.44 -1.98
N LEU A 206 -13.51 -3.94 -1.54
CA LEU A 206 -13.42 -3.05 -0.38
C LEU A 206 -14.13 -1.70 -0.62
N ILE A 207 -13.99 -1.11 -1.81
CA ILE A 207 -14.70 0.11 -2.21
C ILE A 207 -16.20 -0.13 -2.28
N ALA A 208 -16.63 -1.23 -2.88
CA ALA A 208 -18.04 -1.59 -2.95
C ALA A 208 -18.67 -1.77 -1.56
N ALA A 209 -17.90 -2.28 -0.59
CA ALA A 209 -18.34 -2.39 0.79
C ALA A 209 -18.36 -1.03 1.52
N CYS A 210 -17.37 -0.16 1.26
CA CYS A 210 -17.14 1.09 2.00
C CYS A 210 -16.95 2.34 1.11
N PRO A 211 -17.92 2.69 0.25
CA PRO A 211 -17.72 3.72 -0.76
C PRO A 211 -17.40 5.11 -0.17
N ASP A 212 -17.88 5.39 1.04
CA ASP A 212 -17.68 6.69 1.72
C ASP A 212 -16.34 6.81 2.46
N ARG A 213 -15.58 5.71 2.57
CA ARG A 213 -14.32 5.67 3.35
C ARG A 213 -13.11 5.33 2.51
N VAL A 214 -13.30 4.63 1.39
CA VAL A 214 -12.20 4.07 0.60
C VAL A 214 -12.07 4.85 -0.70
N THR A 215 -10.93 5.50 -0.87
CA THR A 215 -10.57 6.22 -2.09
C THR A 215 -9.55 5.39 -2.87
N PRO A 216 -9.89 4.91 -4.08
CA PRO A 216 -8.90 4.24 -4.92
C PRO A 216 -7.84 5.20 -5.46
N LEU A 217 -6.71 4.64 -5.88
CA LEU A 217 -5.79 5.23 -6.83
C LEU A 217 -5.27 4.09 -7.72
N TYR A 218 -5.59 4.11 -9.02
CA TYR A 218 -5.25 3.01 -9.91
C TYR A 218 -4.08 3.32 -10.84
N TRP A 219 -3.30 2.29 -11.14
CA TRP A 219 -2.47 2.24 -12.35
C TRP A 219 -3.22 1.42 -13.39
N HIS A 220 -4.04 2.10 -14.19
CA HIS A 220 -4.87 1.46 -15.20
C HIS A 220 -4.06 0.79 -16.31
N ARG A 221 -4.58 -0.32 -16.84
CA ARG A 221 -3.94 -1.19 -17.82
C ARG A 221 -4.90 -1.49 -18.96
N GLN A 222 -4.48 -1.15 -20.18
CA GLN A 222 -5.32 -1.26 -21.38
C GLN A 222 -5.42 -2.67 -21.97
N ALA A 223 -4.69 -3.62 -21.41
CA ALA A 223 -4.65 -5.00 -21.88
C ALA A 223 -4.79 -5.97 -20.70
N PRO A 224 -5.27 -7.20 -20.95
CA PRO A 224 -5.25 -8.25 -19.92
C PRO A 224 -3.85 -8.46 -19.35
N THR A 225 -3.77 -8.88 -18.08
CA THR A 225 -2.51 -9.17 -17.40
C THR A 225 -1.68 -10.19 -18.17
N ASP A 226 -0.47 -9.78 -18.55
CA ASP A 226 0.54 -10.69 -19.09
C ASP A 226 1.34 -11.30 -17.93
N TYR A 227 0.84 -12.41 -17.39
CA TYR A 227 1.45 -13.11 -16.25
C TYR A 227 2.90 -13.53 -16.50
N ALA A 228 3.30 -13.80 -17.75
CA ALA A 228 4.67 -14.17 -18.08
C ALA A 228 5.63 -12.98 -18.00
N THR A 229 5.15 -11.79 -18.37
CA THR A 229 5.95 -10.56 -18.31
C THR A 229 5.98 -9.98 -16.90
N VAL A 230 4.85 -10.00 -16.18
CA VAL A 230 4.75 -9.43 -14.83
C VAL A 230 5.43 -10.31 -13.78
N GLY A 231 5.30 -11.64 -13.90
CA GLY A 231 5.79 -12.59 -12.90
C GLY A 231 5.04 -12.50 -11.57
N MET A 232 5.59 -13.11 -10.51
CA MET A 232 5.10 -12.99 -9.13
C MET A 232 5.40 -11.61 -8.54
N SER A 233 4.66 -10.60 -8.98
CA SER A 233 4.86 -9.19 -8.65
C SER A 233 3.54 -8.46 -8.39
N HIS A 234 3.59 -7.36 -7.64
CA HIS A 234 2.47 -6.44 -7.49
C HIS A 234 2.17 -5.62 -8.76
N GLY A 235 2.88 -5.88 -9.86
CA GLY A 235 2.69 -5.22 -11.14
C GLY A 235 3.79 -4.22 -11.47
N PRO A 236 3.75 -3.60 -12.65
CA PRO A 236 4.82 -2.70 -13.10
C PRO A 236 5.00 -1.44 -12.25
N PHE A 237 4.01 -1.04 -11.44
CA PHE A 237 4.12 0.12 -10.54
C PHE A 237 5.18 -0.04 -9.42
N ASP A 238 5.67 -1.26 -9.15
CA ASP A 238 6.71 -1.55 -8.13
C ASP A 238 8.14 -1.54 -8.72
N GLY A 239 8.26 -1.61 -10.06
CA GLY A 239 9.55 -1.82 -10.74
C GLY A 239 10.28 -0.55 -11.19
N ALA A 240 9.84 0.63 -10.80
CA ALA A 240 10.44 1.88 -11.27
C ALA A 240 11.79 2.16 -10.60
N GLU A 241 12.81 2.49 -11.39
CA GLU A 241 14.09 2.99 -10.85
C GLU A 241 13.87 4.32 -10.11
N GLY A 242 14.50 4.48 -8.95
CA GLY A 242 14.37 5.68 -8.12
C GLY A 242 13.17 5.65 -7.16
N PHE A 243 12.63 6.81 -6.82
CA PHE A 243 11.45 6.94 -5.97
C PHE A 243 10.16 6.70 -6.78
N SER A 244 9.61 5.48 -6.66
CA SER A 244 8.35 5.11 -7.34
C SER A 244 7.18 6.00 -6.91
N MET A 245 6.27 6.26 -7.86
CA MET A 245 5.02 7.01 -7.58
C MET A 245 4.07 6.26 -6.65
N THR A 246 4.24 4.95 -6.50
CA THR A 246 3.55 4.15 -5.47
C THR A 246 3.97 4.56 -4.06
N LEU A 247 5.19 5.04 -3.87
CA LEU A 247 5.61 5.68 -2.63
C LEU A 247 5.21 7.17 -2.61
N SER A 248 5.54 7.91 -3.67
CA SER A 248 5.48 9.38 -3.69
C SER A 248 4.08 9.95 -3.46
N LEU A 249 3.06 9.53 -4.23
CA LEU A 249 1.70 10.10 -4.07
C LEU A 249 1.09 9.73 -2.72
N PRO A 250 1.14 8.45 -2.31
CA PRO A 250 0.60 8.06 -1.01
C PRO A 250 1.30 8.69 0.19
N LEU A 251 2.63 8.84 0.12
CA LEU A 251 3.40 9.53 1.15
C LEU A 251 3.01 11.02 1.22
N THR A 252 2.87 11.68 0.06
CA THR A 252 2.44 13.09 0.00
C THR A 252 1.07 13.27 0.62
N HIS A 253 0.10 12.42 0.25
CA HIS A 253 -1.23 12.41 0.83
C HIS A 253 -1.19 12.29 2.37
N LEU A 254 -0.49 11.26 2.86
CA LEU A 254 -0.35 11.00 4.28
C LEU A 254 0.26 12.19 5.02
N LEU A 255 1.37 12.74 4.52
CA LEU A 255 2.06 13.83 5.19
C LEU A 255 1.24 15.14 5.20
N LEU A 256 0.52 15.47 4.13
CA LEU A 256 -0.33 16.65 4.08
C LEU A 256 -1.51 16.58 5.08
N GLU A 257 -1.99 15.37 5.37
CA GLU A 257 -3.00 15.14 6.42
C GLU A 257 -2.41 15.24 7.83
N LEU A 258 -1.17 14.81 8.04
CA LEU A 258 -0.54 14.82 9.36
C LEU A 258 0.14 16.15 9.72
N ILE A 259 0.50 16.96 8.73
CA ILE A 259 1.30 18.16 8.88
C ILE A 259 0.49 19.41 8.48
N GLU A 260 0.23 20.26 9.45
CA GLU A 260 -0.51 21.51 9.27
C GLU A 260 0.43 22.72 9.30
N GLY A 261 0.14 23.72 8.46
CA GLY A 261 0.73 25.06 8.54
C GLY A 261 2.23 25.18 8.19
N ARG A 262 2.83 24.14 7.59
CA ARG A 262 4.23 24.17 7.13
C ARG A 262 4.46 23.27 5.93
N ASP A 263 5.64 23.39 5.35
CA ASP A 263 6.08 22.61 4.20
C ASP A 263 6.17 21.11 4.52
N VAL A 264 5.88 20.32 3.49
CA VAL A 264 5.93 18.86 3.47
C VAL A 264 6.98 18.45 2.44
N VAL A 265 7.94 17.64 2.85
CA VAL A 265 8.94 17.04 1.96
C VAL A 265 8.45 15.66 1.54
N THR A 266 8.25 15.48 0.24
CA THR A 266 8.01 14.18 -0.38
C THR A 266 9.21 13.76 -1.22
N VAL A 267 9.22 12.53 -1.70
CA VAL A 267 10.27 12.00 -2.58
C VAL A 267 9.69 11.72 -3.96
N ILE A 268 10.35 12.14 -5.03
CA ILE A 268 9.86 11.95 -6.40
C ILE A 268 10.99 12.08 -7.40
N ASP A 269 11.04 11.15 -8.36
CA ASP A 269 11.91 11.23 -9.52
C ASP A 269 11.08 11.45 -10.79
N ASP A 270 11.69 12.10 -11.78
CA ASP A 270 11.01 12.51 -13.02
C ASP A 270 10.53 11.31 -13.84
N ALA A 271 11.30 10.22 -13.89
CA ALA A 271 10.97 9.05 -14.71
C ALA A 271 9.79 8.24 -14.15
N PRO A 272 9.72 7.89 -12.84
CA PRO A 272 8.52 7.30 -12.26
C PRO A 272 7.27 8.18 -12.42
N LEU A 273 7.40 9.51 -12.24
CA LEU A 273 6.30 10.44 -12.47
C LEU A 273 5.80 10.38 -13.91
N ALA A 274 6.71 10.44 -14.89
CA ALA A 274 6.35 10.35 -16.29
C ALA A 274 5.65 9.01 -16.61
N GLY A 275 6.12 7.91 -16.02
CA GLY A 275 5.48 6.60 -16.13
C GLY A 275 4.04 6.59 -15.62
N PHE A 276 3.78 7.16 -14.44
CA PHE A 276 2.43 7.29 -13.90
C PHE A 276 1.55 8.23 -14.75
N LEU A 277 2.07 9.37 -15.19
CA LEU A 277 1.30 10.27 -16.06
C LEU A 277 1.00 9.62 -17.41
N GLN A 278 1.87 8.75 -17.91
CA GLN A 278 1.61 7.96 -19.12
C GLN A 278 0.44 6.99 -18.92
N THR A 279 0.32 6.34 -17.75
CA THR A 279 -0.83 5.46 -17.48
C THR A 279 -2.14 6.24 -17.45
N LEU A 280 -2.15 7.46 -16.90
CA LEU A 280 -3.35 8.31 -16.93
C LEU A 280 -3.70 8.74 -18.36
N ARG A 281 -2.69 9.13 -19.14
CA ARG A 281 -2.88 9.53 -20.54
C ARG A 281 -3.43 8.39 -21.38
N ASP A 282 -2.89 7.18 -21.21
CA ASP A 282 -3.32 5.99 -21.94
C ASP A 282 -4.77 5.63 -21.60
N GLU A 283 -5.18 5.74 -20.33
CA GLU A 283 -6.58 5.56 -19.91
C GLU A 283 -7.51 6.59 -20.56
N GLN A 284 -7.14 7.87 -20.55
CA GLN A 284 -7.93 8.92 -21.21
C GLN A 284 -8.04 8.69 -22.73
N LEU A 285 -6.96 8.25 -23.40
CA LEU A 285 -6.97 7.94 -24.83
C LEU A 285 -7.79 6.68 -25.17
N ALA A 286 -7.89 5.73 -24.24
CA ALA A 286 -8.78 4.58 -24.35
C ALA A 286 -10.27 4.93 -24.11
N GLY A 287 -10.56 6.16 -23.70
CA GLY A 287 -11.91 6.64 -23.42
C GLY A 287 -12.36 6.45 -21.96
N GLY A 288 -11.44 6.07 -21.08
CA GLY A 288 -11.65 6.01 -19.64
C GLY A 288 -11.57 7.38 -18.96
N ASP A 289 -11.79 7.38 -17.64
CA ASP A 289 -11.79 8.58 -16.80
C ASP A 289 -11.03 8.31 -15.49
N PRO A 290 -9.70 8.52 -15.44
CA PRO A 290 -8.88 8.23 -14.26
C PRO A 290 -8.99 9.35 -13.20
N VAL A 291 -10.22 9.81 -12.94
CA VAL A 291 -10.54 10.96 -12.07
C VAL A 291 -10.07 10.75 -10.63
N GLU A 292 -9.91 9.51 -10.19
CA GLU A 292 -9.38 9.15 -8.88
C GLU A 292 -7.93 9.62 -8.67
N ALA A 293 -7.17 9.85 -9.74
CA ALA A 293 -5.83 10.43 -9.64
C ALA A 293 -5.84 11.93 -9.32
N LEU A 294 -6.93 12.65 -9.63
CA LEU A 294 -6.98 14.12 -9.55
C LEU A 294 -6.69 14.68 -8.15
N PRO A 295 -7.24 14.15 -7.04
CA PRO A 295 -6.92 14.63 -5.70
C PRO A 295 -5.43 14.47 -5.37
N ARG A 296 -4.81 13.36 -5.78
CA ARG A 296 -3.39 13.07 -5.52
C ARG A 296 -2.46 13.99 -6.31
N LEU A 297 -2.83 14.33 -7.54
CA LEU A 297 -2.11 15.30 -8.36
C LEU A 297 -2.24 16.73 -7.79
N ARG A 298 -3.42 17.10 -7.28
CA ARG A 298 -3.63 18.38 -6.58
C ARG A 298 -2.80 18.48 -5.30
N GLU A 299 -2.74 17.40 -4.53
CA GLU A 299 -1.89 17.30 -3.34
C GLU A 299 -0.41 17.46 -3.69
N LEU A 300 0.08 16.78 -4.73
CA LEU A 300 1.44 16.97 -5.20
C LEU A 300 1.72 18.41 -5.65
N ALA A 301 0.71 19.11 -6.18
CA ALA A 301 0.80 20.51 -6.58
C ALA A 301 0.52 21.51 -5.43
N ASP A 302 0.24 21.05 -4.20
CA ASP A 302 0.00 21.91 -3.04
C ASP A 302 1.23 22.80 -2.79
N PRO A 303 1.06 24.11 -2.55
CA PRO A 303 2.18 25.04 -2.31
C PRO A 303 3.12 24.63 -1.16
N ARG A 304 2.67 23.79 -0.24
CA ARG A 304 3.48 23.26 0.86
C ARG A 304 4.40 22.12 0.42
N VAL A 305 4.18 21.50 -0.73
CA VAL A 305 4.92 20.29 -1.13
C VAL A 305 6.25 20.64 -1.79
N LEU A 306 7.32 20.16 -1.18
CA LEU A 306 8.68 20.14 -1.69
C LEU A 306 9.05 18.71 -2.09
N ALA A 307 9.44 18.55 -3.34
CA ALA A 307 9.84 17.31 -3.97
C ALA A 307 11.35 17.12 -3.88
N LEU A 308 11.80 16.14 -3.10
CA LEU A 308 13.19 15.69 -3.03
C LEU A 308 13.44 14.58 -4.06
N ALA A 309 14.34 14.83 -5.01
CA ALA A 309 14.76 13.84 -5.99
C ALA A 309 15.93 12.99 -5.47
N SER A 310 16.17 11.84 -6.10
CA SER A 310 17.26 10.91 -5.78
C SER A 310 18.66 11.53 -5.90
N ASP A 311 18.81 12.57 -6.72
CA ASP A 311 20.04 13.36 -6.85
C ASP A 311 20.26 14.38 -5.72
N GLY A 312 19.30 14.46 -4.77
CA GLY A 312 19.34 15.37 -3.63
C GLY A 312 18.82 16.78 -3.93
N THR A 313 18.38 17.07 -5.15
CA THR A 313 17.78 18.36 -5.49
C THR A 313 16.37 18.47 -4.91
N THR A 314 15.95 19.69 -4.59
CA THR A 314 14.60 19.99 -4.11
C THR A 314 13.93 21.00 -5.04
N ARG A 315 12.70 20.68 -5.47
CA ARG A 315 11.83 21.53 -6.31
C ARG A 315 10.45 21.62 -5.66
N SER A 316 9.62 22.60 -6.02
CA SER A 316 8.22 22.53 -5.61
C SER A 316 7.51 21.37 -6.33
N GLY A 317 6.58 20.69 -5.66
CA GLY A 317 5.86 19.57 -6.27
C GLY A 317 5.11 19.96 -7.55
N ALA A 318 4.59 21.19 -7.62
CA ALA A 318 3.96 21.74 -8.82
C ALA A 318 4.93 21.94 -10.01
N GLU A 319 6.19 22.33 -9.77
CA GLU A 319 7.19 22.45 -10.84
C GLU A 319 7.57 21.08 -11.41
N VAL A 320 7.74 20.08 -10.53
CA VAL A 320 8.01 18.69 -10.94
C VAL A 320 6.83 18.16 -11.74
N LEU A 321 5.60 18.37 -11.24
CA LEU A 321 4.39 17.93 -11.92
C LEU A 321 4.19 18.62 -13.28
N ALA A 322 4.37 19.93 -13.38
CA ALA A 322 4.28 20.65 -14.66
C ALA A 322 5.29 20.12 -15.69
N THR A 323 6.53 19.85 -15.25
CA THR A 323 7.58 19.29 -16.11
C THR A 323 7.20 17.91 -16.64
N GLY A 324 6.79 16.99 -15.75
CA GLY A 324 6.32 15.66 -16.12
C GLY A 324 5.10 15.71 -17.04
N TRP A 325 4.13 16.57 -16.72
CA TRP A 325 2.92 16.74 -17.52
C TRP A 325 3.22 17.23 -18.93
N ASN A 326 4.06 18.26 -19.07
CA ASN A 326 4.45 18.78 -20.39
C ASN A 326 5.19 17.73 -21.23
N SER A 327 6.03 16.91 -20.60
CA SER A 327 6.75 15.82 -21.27
C SER A 327 5.80 14.77 -21.84
N VAL A 328 4.78 14.38 -21.06
CA VAL A 328 3.86 13.28 -21.43
C VAL A 328 2.69 13.76 -22.30
N TYR A 329 2.13 14.94 -22.02
CA TYR A 329 0.93 15.48 -22.68
C TYR A 329 1.25 16.51 -23.78
N GLY A 330 2.51 16.94 -23.92
CA GLY A 330 2.88 17.96 -24.92
C GLY A 330 2.34 19.37 -24.63
N THR A 331 2.00 19.65 -23.38
CA THR A 331 1.52 20.97 -22.90
C THR A 331 2.69 21.92 -22.62
N ALA A 332 2.37 23.14 -22.17
CA ALA A 332 3.36 24.16 -21.78
C ALA A 332 2.99 24.83 -20.45
N PHE A 333 2.55 24.03 -19.47
CA PHE A 333 2.25 24.52 -18.13
C PHE A 333 3.52 24.92 -17.38
N ASP A 334 3.43 25.98 -16.60
CA ASP A 334 4.31 26.21 -15.46
C ASP A 334 3.63 25.74 -14.16
N ALA A 335 4.22 26.02 -13.01
CA ALA A 335 3.68 25.61 -11.71
C ALA A 335 2.30 26.21 -11.39
N ASP A 336 2.04 27.46 -11.80
CA ASP A 336 0.72 28.09 -11.62
C ASP A 336 -0.30 27.54 -12.61
N GLY A 337 0.11 27.35 -13.85
CA GLY A 337 -0.69 26.79 -14.93
C GLY A 337 -1.20 25.39 -14.61
N ILE A 338 -0.33 24.49 -14.12
CA ILE A 338 -0.74 23.12 -13.78
C ILE A 338 -1.70 23.11 -12.59
N ARG A 339 -1.48 23.95 -11.56
CA ARG A 339 -2.41 24.10 -10.44
C ARG A 339 -3.79 24.55 -10.92
N ALA A 340 -3.83 25.60 -11.73
CA ALA A 340 -5.09 26.13 -12.27
C ALA A 340 -5.82 25.09 -13.13
N ALA A 341 -5.09 24.34 -13.95
CA ALA A 341 -5.64 23.28 -14.77
C ALA A 341 -6.25 22.17 -13.89
N LEU A 342 -5.52 21.68 -12.88
CA LEU A 342 -6.01 20.67 -11.95
C LEU A 342 -7.22 21.14 -11.14
N VAL A 343 -7.37 22.43 -10.84
CA VAL A 343 -8.60 22.95 -10.22
C VAL A 343 -9.82 22.77 -11.14
N ALA A 344 -9.64 22.94 -12.45
CA ALA A 344 -10.71 22.76 -13.44
C ALA A 344 -11.05 21.28 -13.69
N GLY A 345 -10.08 20.37 -13.56
CA GLY A 345 -10.24 18.93 -13.79
C GLY A 345 -8.92 18.28 -14.21
N LEU A 346 -8.94 17.01 -14.60
CA LEU A 346 -7.78 16.40 -15.26
C LEU A 346 -7.65 16.97 -16.68
N PRO A 347 -6.50 17.55 -17.06
CA PRO A 347 -6.26 17.93 -18.44
C PRO A 347 -6.40 16.71 -19.37
N SER A 348 -7.08 16.89 -20.50
CA SER A 348 -7.21 15.85 -21.52
C SER A 348 -5.97 15.84 -22.45
N PRO A 349 -5.61 14.67 -23.03
CA PRO A 349 -4.51 14.52 -23.99
C PRO A 349 -4.68 15.27 -25.31
#